data_AF-A0A973J517-F1
#
_entry.id   AF-A0A973J517-F1
#
_cell.length_a   1.000
_cell.length_b   1.000
_cell.length_c   1.000
_cell.angle_alpha   90.00
_cell.angle_beta   90.00
_cell.angle_gamma   90.00
#
_symmetry.space_group_name_H-M   'P 1'
#
loop_
_entity.id
_entity.type
_entity.pdbx_description
1 polymer ?
#
loop_
_entity_poly.entity_id
_entity_poly.type
_entity_poly.pdbx_seq_one_letter_code
_entity_poly.pdbx_strand_id
1 'polypeptide(L)' 'MVEQEHTEISMQRQCELLSIHRSSLYYQPKKTSKLNRELMRMIDEQYLLRPDYGVYRM' A
#
# COMPACT_ATOMS: atom_id res chain seq x y z
N MET A 1 6.07 14.50 10.29
CA MET A 1 5.72 14.64 8.86
C MET A 1 7.03 14.89 8.10
N VAL A 2 7.18 14.45 6.84
CA VAL A 2 8.39 14.79 6.05
C VAL A 2 8.13 16.07 5.26
N GLU A 3 9.08 17.00 5.34
CA GLU A 3 9.05 18.31 4.69
C GLU A 3 10.12 18.37 3.59
N GLN A 4 9.68 18.62 2.35
CA GLN A 4 10.56 18.62 1.18
C GLN A 4 11.49 19.85 1.15
N GLU A 5 11.06 20.98 1.72
CA GLU A 5 11.79 22.26 1.70
C GLU A 5 12.54 22.55 3.02
N HIS A 6 12.70 21.54 3.88
CA HIS A 6 13.41 21.72 5.15
C HIS A 6 14.89 22.03 4.90
N THR A 7 15.35 23.18 5.38
CA THR A 7 16.67 23.73 5.02
C THR A 7 17.83 23.08 5.79
N GLU A 8 17.57 22.57 7.00
CA GLU A 8 18.63 22.00 7.87
C GLU A 8 18.81 20.47 7.74
N ILE A 9 17.74 19.72 7.42
CA ILE A 9 17.77 18.25 7.38
C ILE A 9 17.19 17.71 6.09
N SER A 10 17.95 16.82 5.44
CA SER A 10 17.53 16.19 4.19
C SER A 10 16.31 15.29 4.39
N MET A 11 15.51 15.10 3.33
CA MET A 11 14.38 14.14 3.37
C MET A 11 14.81 12.74 3.78
N GLN A 12 16.03 12.31 3.44
CA GLN A 12 16.56 11.02 3.86
C GLN A 12 16.70 10.96 5.39
N ARG A 13 17.28 12.00 5.99
CA ARG A 13 17.43 12.07 7.44
C ARG A 13 16.08 12.14 8.15
N GLN A 14 15.13 12.87 7.59
CA GLN A 14 13.76 12.92 8.09
C GLN A 14 13.07 11.55 8.04
N CYS A 15 13.23 10.79 6.96
CA CYS A 15 12.73 9.41 6.87
C CYS A 15 13.34 8.49 7.92
N GLU A 16 14.65 8.58 8.14
CA GLU A 16 15.35 7.81 9.17
C GLU A 16 14.82 8.13 10.57
N LEU A 17 14.68 9.42 10.90
CA LEU A 17 14.16 9.87 12.20
C LEU A 17 12.71 9.45 12.44
N LEU A 18 11.90 9.44 11.40
CA LEU A 18 10.49 9.03 11.46
C LEU A 18 10.27 7.52 11.31
N SER A 19 11.34 6.74 11.09
CA SER A 19 11.27 5.30 10.82
C SER A 19 10.32 4.93 9.68
N ILE A 20 10.28 5.76 8.63
CA ILE A 20 9.48 5.50 7.43
C ILE A 20 10.35 5.22 6.22
N HIS A 21 9.89 4.31 5.35
CA HIS A 21 10.58 4.04 4.09
C HIS A 21 10.42 5.21 3.11
N ARG A 22 11.53 5.61 2.48
CA ARG A 22 11.55 6.67 1.44
C ARG A 22 10.61 6.38 0.28
N SER A 23 10.43 5.11 -0.09
CA SER A 23 9.52 4.68 -1.15
C SER A 23 8.07 5.11 -0.89
N SER A 24 7.66 5.20 0.38
CA SER A 24 6.33 5.64 0.76
C SER A 24 6.07 7.11 0.44
N LEU A 25 7.11 7.96 0.36
CA LEU A 25 6.97 9.37 -0.01
C LEU A 25 6.70 9.56 -1.50
N TYR A 26 7.27 8.69 -2.34
CA TYR A 26 7.12 8.76 -3.79
C TYR A 26 5.88 7.99 -4.27
N TYR A 27 5.28 7.17 -3.42
CA TYR A 27 4.08 6.44 -3.76
C TYR A 27 2.88 7.39 -3.91
N GLN A 28 2.37 7.48 -5.13
CA GLN A 28 1.09 8.12 -5.39
C GLN A 28 -0.01 7.05 -5.45
N PRO A 29 -1.02 7.11 -4.56
CA PRO A 29 -2.12 6.16 -4.60
C PRO A 29 -2.86 6.28 -5.94
N LYS A 30 -2.85 5.22 -6.73
CA LYS A 30 -3.57 5.17 -8.00
C LYS A 30 -5.06 4.99 -7.72
N LYS A 31 -5.91 5.84 -8.29
CA LYS A 31 -7.36 5.65 -8.25
C LYS A 31 -7.72 4.33 -8.92
N THR A 32 -8.42 3.46 -8.18
CA THR A 32 -8.91 2.19 -8.70
C THR A 32 -10.07 2.42 -9.68
N SER A 33 -10.05 1.78 -10.84
CA SER A 33 -11.18 1.81 -11.78
C SER A 33 -12.39 1.05 -11.21
N LYS A 34 -13.59 1.34 -11.72
CA LYS A 34 -14.82 0.60 -11.34
C LYS A 34 -14.64 -0.91 -11.56
N LEU A 35 -14.08 -1.29 -12.70
CA LEU A 35 -13.77 -2.68 -13.04
C LEU A 35 -12.83 -3.33 -12.02
N ASN A 36 -11.72 -2.69 -11.66
CA ASN A 36 -10.81 -3.27 -10.65
C ASN A 36 -11.51 -3.46 -9.30
N ARG A 37 -12.42 -2.56 -8.93
CA ARG A 37 -13.17 -2.67 -7.67
C ARG A 37 -14.15 -3.85 -7.71
N GLU A 38 -14.81 -4.06 -8.84
CA GLU A 38 -15.68 -5.22 -9.06
C GLU A 38 -14.88 -6.53 -9.04
N LEU A 39 -13.72 -6.57 -9.69
CA LEU A 39 -12.83 -7.73 -9.67
C LEU A 39 -12.35 -8.06 -8.26
N MET A 40 -11.92 -7.07 -7.48
CA MET A 40 -11.51 -7.30 -6.08
C MET A 40 -12.66 -7.90 -5.25
N ARG A 41 -13.89 -7.40 -5.41
CA ARG A 41 -15.06 -7.97 -4.72
C ARG A 41 -15.33 -9.42 -5.12
N MET A 42 -15.28 -9.72 -6.42
CA MET A 42 -15.46 -11.10 -6.90
C MET A 42 -14.39 -12.03 -6.35
N ILE A 43 -13.14 -11.58 -6.24
CA ILE A 43 -12.04 -12.35 -5.65
C ILE A 43 -12.34 -12.64 -4.17
N ASP A 44 -12.73 -11.63 -3.40
CA ASP A 44 -13.06 -11.79 -1.98
C ASP A 44 -14.24 -12.75 -1.77
N GLU A 45 -15.31 -12.63 -2.58
CA GLU A 45 -16.47 -13.52 -2.55
C GLU A 45 -16.07 -14.98 -2.83
N GLN A 46 -15.26 -15.22 -3.87
CA GLN A 46 -14.78 -16.57 -4.19
C GLN A 46 -13.89 -17.14 -3.07
N TYR A 47 -13.04 -16.31 -2.47
CA TYR A 47 -12.18 -16.73 -1.37
C TYR A 47 -12.97 -17.18 -0.14
N LEU A 48 -14.07 -16.49 0.17
CA LEU A 48 -14.97 -16.85 1.27
C LEU A 48 -15.81 -18.11 0.97
N LEU A 49 -16.26 -18.27 -0.28
CA LEU A 49 -17.09 -19.41 -0.70
C LEU A 49 -16.29 -20.71 -0.88
N ARG A 50 -15.00 -20.59 -1.17
CA ARG A 50 -14.09 -21.70 -1.47
C ARG A 50 -12.76 -21.56 -0.73
N PRO A 51 -12.75 -21.71 0.61
CA PRO A 51 -11.51 -21.67 1.39
C PRO A 51 -10.54 -22.81 1.04
N ASP A 52 -11.03 -23.85 0.37
CA ASP A 52 -10.28 -24.97 -0.19
C ASP A 52 -9.56 -24.65 -1.51
N TYR A 53 -9.94 -23.58 -2.20
CA TYR A 53 -9.27 -23.14 -3.43
C TYR A 53 -7.98 -22.38 -3.07
N GLY A 54 -6.90 -23.14 -2.90
CA GLY A 54 -5.57 -22.59 -2.64
C GLY A 54 -4.68 -23.57 -1.88
N VAL A 55 -3.56 -23.07 -1.37
CA VAL A 55 -2.78 -23.81 -0.38
C VAL A 55 -3.53 -23.77 0.94
N TYR A 56 -3.65 -24.92 1.62
CA TYR A 56 -4.25 -25.00 2.95
C TYR A 56 -3.62 -23.94 3.87
N ARG A 57 -4.42 -23.00 4.37
CA ARG A 57 -3.95 -21.99 5.32
C ARG A 57 -4.48 -22.38 6.70
N MET A 58 -3.55 -22.73 7.61
CA MET A 58 -3.82 -22.87 9.05
C MET A 58 -3.89 -21.50 9.72
#